data_AF-A0A251PMR4-F1
#
_entry.id   AF-A0A251PMR4-F1
#
_cell.length_a   1.000
_cell.length_b   1.000
_cell.length_c   1.000
_cell.angle_alpha   90.00
_cell.angle_beta   90.00
_cell.angle_gamma   90.00
#
_symmetry.space_group_name_H-M   'P 1'
#
loop_
_entity.id
_entity.type
_entity.pdbx_description
1 polymer ?
#
loop_
_entity_poly.entity_id
_entity_poly.type
_entity_poly.pdbx_seq_one_letter_code
_entity_poly.pdbx_strand_id
1 'polypeptide(L)'
;MTSTCAINRLCNDIICAVSRISIFSFNTCRLTGRGIVELTIEKGDGSTFSPEAGGEPRKTAKIQVVIDGYSAPLTAGNFAKLIIDEAYNGAKLRSTDQAVLSDNGLDKNNGYSVPLEIKPSGQFEPLYRTKLDVQDGELPTLPLSVYGAVAMAHSEVNEEYSSPYQFFFYLYDKRNAGLGGLSFDEGEFSVFGYATAGRDILSQIKTGDVIQSAKLIDGQDRLVLPDEK
;
A
#
# COMPACT_ATOMS: atom_id res chain seq x y z
N MET A 1 37.10 -19.68 -35.07
CA MET A 1 36.50 -20.47 -33.97
C MET A 1 36.34 -19.63 -32.68
N THR A 2 35.73 -18.44 -32.76
CA THR A 2 35.65 -17.51 -31.61
C THR A 2 34.28 -16.87 -31.40
N SER A 3 33.33 -17.06 -32.32
CA SER A 3 32.00 -16.42 -32.25
C SER A 3 30.96 -17.23 -31.44
N THR A 4 31.07 -18.56 -31.41
CA THR A 4 30.13 -19.44 -30.68
C THR A 4 30.30 -19.37 -29.15
N CYS A 5 31.49 -19.01 -28.66
CA CYS A 5 31.78 -18.93 -27.22
C CYS A 5 31.15 -17.68 -26.56
N ALA A 6 31.03 -16.57 -27.29
CA ALA A 6 30.44 -15.33 -26.79
C ALA A 6 28.91 -15.42 -26.64
N ILE A 7 28.23 -16.08 -27.58
CA ILE A 7 26.78 -16.32 -27.54
C ILE A 7 26.41 -17.24 -26.38
N ASN A 8 27.20 -18.29 -26.11
CA ASN A 8 26.96 -19.17 -24.98
C ASN A 8 27.20 -18.48 -23.62
N ARG A 9 28.11 -17.50 -23.54
CA ARG A 9 28.29 -16.67 -22.34
C ARG A 9 27.09 -15.75 -22.10
N LEU A 10 26.62 -15.05 -23.13
CA LEU A 10 25.42 -14.21 -23.04
C LEU A 10 24.15 -15.02 -22.73
N CYS A 11 23.98 -16.22 -23.31
CA CYS A 11 22.89 -17.13 -22.95
C CYS A 11 23.01 -17.61 -21.51
N ASN A 12 24.21 -17.95 -21.03
CA ASN A 12 24.38 -18.36 -19.63
C ASN A 12 24.20 -17.19 -18.66
N ASP A 13 24.60 -15.97 -19.00
CA ASP A 13 24.37 -14.79 -18.17
C ASP A 13 22.89 -14.40 -18.15
N ILE A 14 22.16 -14.56 -19.25
CA ILE A 14 20.69 -14.41 -19.31
C ILE A 14 20.00 -15.54 -18.55
N ILE A 15 20.42 -16.80 -18.69
CA ILE A 15 19.86 -17.92 -17.92
C ILE A 15 20.22 -17.78 -16.43
N CYS A 16 21.36 -17.20 -16.08
CA CYS A 16 21.75 -16.92 -14.70
C CYS A 16 21.01 -15.69 -14.13
N ALA A 17 20.70 -14.69 -14.96
CA ALA A 17 19.81 -13.59 -14.60
C ALA A 17 18.36 -14.08 -14.41
N VAL A 18 17.86 -14.96 -15.28
CA VAL A 18 16.55 -15.61 -15.19
C VAL A 18 16.51 -16.65 -14.05
N SER A 19 17.63 -17.27 -13.72
CA SER A 19 17.79 -18.19 -12.57
C SER A 19 17.96 -17.45 -11.25
N ARG A 20 18.49 -16.23 -11.23
CA ARG A 20 18.47 -15.33 -10.05
C ARG A 20 17.13 -14.65 -9.84
N ILE A 21 16.29 -14.59 -10.88
CA ILE A 21 14.88 -14.19 -10.81
C ILE A 21 14.02 -15.24 -10.07
N SER A 22 14.58 -16.42 -9.75
CA SER A 22 13.82 -17.57 -9.23
C SER A 22 14.20 -18.06 -7.83
N ILE A 23 14.65 -17.22 -6.89
CA ILE A 23 14.83 -17.62 -5.46
C ILE A 23 14.51 -16.49 -4.47
N PHE A 24 13.36 -15.84 -4.65
CA PHE A 24 12.59 -15.33 -3.51
C PHE A 24 11.16 -15.80 -3.71
N SER A 25 10.94 -17.11 -3.52
CA SER A 25 9.60 -17.67 -3.39
C SER A 25 9.04 -17.24 -2.04
N PHE A 26 8.75 -15.94 -1.93
CA PHE A 26 7.81 -15.45 -0.96
C PHE A 26 6.49 -16.17 -1.28
N ASN A 27 6.15 -17.19 -0.49
CA ASN A 27 4.83 -17.82 -0.52
C ASN A 27 3.83 -16.82 0.08
N THR A 28 3.64 -15.70 -0.62
CA THR A 28 2.94 -14.51 -0.17
C THR A 28 1.83 -14.17 -1.15
N CYS A 29 0.80 -13.48 -0.67
CA CYS A 29 -0.28 -13.02 -1.53
C CYS A 29 0.25 -11.97 -2.53
N ARG A 30 -0.20 -12.02 -3.78
CA ARG A 30 0.20 -11.10 -4.85
C ARG A 30 -1.00 -10.59 -5.62
N LEU A 31 -1.06 -9.28 -5.84
CA LEU A 31 -2.02 -8.70 -6.78
C LEU A 31 -1.34 -8.49 -8.14
N THR A 32 -1.81 -9.17 -9.19
CA THR A 32 -1.20 -9.12 -10.53
C THR A 32 -1.84 -8.07 -11.45
N GLY A 33 -2.42 -7.03 -10.86
CA GLY A 33 -3.03 -5.91 -11.54
C GLY A 33 -3.55 -4.87 -10.56
N ARG A 34 -4.64 -4.20 -10.91
CA ARG A 34 -5.29 -3.23 -10.01
C ARG A 34 -6.48 -3.85 -9.32
N GLY A 35 -6.83 -3.33 -8.15
CA GLY A 35 -8.07 -3.65 -7.46
C GLY A 35 -8.77 -2.38 -7.00
N ILE A 36 -10.05 -2.50 -6.69
CA ILE A 36 -10.82 -1.42 -6.09
C ILE A 36 -11.34 -1.91 -4.75
N VAL A 37 -11.02 -1.17 -3.70
CA VAL A 37 -11.46 -1.41 -2.33
C VAL A 37 -12.44 -0.32 -1.94
N GLU A 38 -13.58 -0.72 -1.37
CA GLU A 38 -14.51 0.19 -0.70
C GLU A 38 -14.37 0.03 0.81
N LEU A 39 -14.03 1.12 1.50
CA LEU A 39 -14.06 1.24 2.95
C LEU A 39 -15.31 2.01 3.36
N THR A 40 -16.09 1.47 4.29
CA THR A 40 -17.16 2.19 4.97
C THR A 40 -16.70 2.57 6.37
N ILE A 41 -16.58 3.86 6.64
CA ILE A 41 -16.14 4.41 7.93
C ILE A 41 -17.35 4.87 8.71
N GLU A 42 -17.38 4.60 10.01
CA GLU A 42 -18.40 5.02 10.97
C GLU A 42 -17.81 5.96 12.02
N LYS A 43 -18.53 7.03 12.38
CA LYS A 43 -18.09 7.96 13.44
C LYS A 43 -18.15 7.29 14.81
N GLY A 44 -17.02 7.25 15.51
CA GLY A 44 -16.93 6.64 16.83
C GLY A 44 -17.47 7.51 17.98
N ASP A 45 -17.55 8.82 17.75
CA ASP A 45 -18.05 9.82 18.70
C ASP A 45 -19.56 10.09 18.57
N GLY A 46 -20.26 9.37 17.68
CA GLY A 46 -21.68 9.56 17.40
C GLY A 46 -21.99 10.82 16.56
N SER A 47 -20.97 11.55 16.11
CA SER A 47 -21.16 12.66 15.16
C SER A 47 -21.50 12.15 13.75
N THR A 48 -21.52 13.04 12.77
CA THR A 48 -21.86 12.72 11.38
C THR A 48 -20.83 13.29 10.41
N PHE A 49 -20.66 12.63 9.29
CA PHE A 49 -19.95 13.16 8.13
C PHE A 49 -20.84 14.16 7.38
N SER A 50 -20.22 15.24 6.93
CA SER A 50 -20.85 16.27 6.10
C SER A 50 -20.47 16.04 4.64
N PRO A 51 -21.40 15.63 3.75
CA PRO A 51 -21.10 15.44 2.35
C PRO A 51 -20.94 16.79 1.62
N GLU A 52 -19.97 16.90 0.71
CA GLU A 52 -19.70 18.14 -0.05
C GLU A 52 -20.90 18.62 -0.90
N ALA A 53 -21.74 17.71 -1.39
CA ALA A 53 -22.84 18.02 -2.31
C ALA A 53 -24.14 18.52 -1.64
N GLY A 54 -24.07 19.02 -0.39
CA GLY A 54 -25.26 19.47 0.34
C GLY A 54 -26.23 18.35 0.69
N GLY A 55 -25.73 17.11 0.80
CA GLY A 55 -26.51 15.96 1.25
C GLY A 55 -26.72 15.94 2.77
N GLU A 56 -27.64 15.10 3.21
CA GLU A 56 -27.90 14.93 4.63
C GLU A 56 -26.68 14.36 5.38
N PRO A 57 -26.40 14.82 6.61
CA PRO A 57 -25.34 14.27 7.44
C PRO A 57 -25.56 12.78 7.70
N ARG A 58 -24.48 11.99 7.61
CA ARG A 58 -24.54 10.53 7.77
C ARG A 58 -23.60 10.04 8.85
N LYS A 59 -23.99 9.00 9.59
CA LYS A 59 -23.11 8.34 10.56
C LYS A 59 -21.97 7.59 9.89
N THR A 60 -22.17 7.19 8.63
CA THR A 60 -21.18 6.48 7.83
C THR A 60 -20.84 7.22 6.54
N ALA A 61 -19.61 7.03 6.07
CA ALA A 61 -19.12 7.53 4.81
C ALA A 61 -18.28 6.47 4.09
N LYS A 62 -18.23 6.54 2.77
CA LYS A 62 -17.51 5.58 1.93
C LYS A 62 -16.30 6.21 1.29
N ILE A 63 -15.19 5.47 1.29
CA ILE A 63 -13.96 5.82 0.59
C ILE A 63 -13.66 4.69 -0.39
N GLN A 64 -13.42 5.01 -1.65
CA GLN A 64 -12.93 4.04 -2.63
C GLN A 64 -11.44 4.23 -2.84
N VAL A 65 -10.69 3.14 -2.76
CA VAL A 65 -9.24 3.07 -2.93
C VAL A 65 -8.93 2.22 -4.14
N VAL A 66 -8.15 2.75 -5.07
CA VAL A 66 -7.53 1.94 -6.12
C VAL A 66 -6.20 1.45 -5.60
N ILE A 67 -6.01 0.13 -5.54
CA ILE A 67 -4.75 -0.52 -5.19
C ILE A 67 -4.02 -0.96 -6.46
N ASP A 68 -2.69 -0.77 -6.52
CA ASP A 68 -1.87 -0.96 -7.71
C ASP A 68 -0.79 -2.05 -7.52
N GLY A 69 -1.15 -3.27 -7.91
CA GLY A 69 -0.26 -4.42 -7.92
C GLY A 69 0.77 -4.43 -9.04
N TYR A 70 0.72 -3.53 -10.03
CA TYR A 70 1.81 -3.40 -11.02
C TYR A 70 3.06 -2.73 -10.42
N SER A 71 2.86 -1.95 -9.36
CA SER A 71 3.93 -1.21 -8.70
C SER A 71 4.26 -1.78 -7.32
N ALA A 72 3.24 -2.29 -6.60
CA ALA A 72 3.40 -2.88 -5.27
C ALA A 72 2.65 -4.23 -5.15
N PRO A 73 3.05 -5.27 -5.91
CA PRO A 73 2.32 -6.54 -5.98
C PRO A 73 2.18 -7.27 -4.63
N LEU A 74 3.23 -7.28 -3.80
CA LEU A 74 3.19 -7.99 -2.50
C LEU A 74 2.35 -7.22 -1.49
N THR A 75 2.52 -5.90 -1.44
CA THR A 75 1.83 -5.02 -0.50
C THR A 75 0.34 -4.96 -0.81
N ALA A 76 -0.02 -4.72 -2.06
CA ALA A 76 -1.42 -4.69 -2.50
C ALA A 76 -2.08 -6.08 -2.36
N GLY A 77 -1.34 -7.15 -2.66
CA GLY A 77 -1.83 -8.53 -2.49
C GLY A 77 -2.12 -8.88 -1.03
N ASN A 78 -1.22 -8.52 -0.12
CA ASN A 78 -1.42 -8.69 1.32
C ASN A 78 -2.64 -7.91 1.83
N PHE A 79 -2.75 -6.63 1.46
CA PHE A 79 -3.89 -5.78 1.84
C PHE A 79 -5.22 -6.35 1.32
N ALA A 80 -5.27 -6.78 0.06
CA ALA A 80 -6.45 -7.41 -0.53
C ALA A 80 -6.83 -8.71 0.18
N LYS A 81 -5.85 -9.54 0.57
CA LYS A 81 -6.10 -10.76 1.34
C LYS A 81 -6.74 -10.46 2.70
N LEU A 82 -6.19 -9.50 3.45
CA LEU A 82 -6.74 -9.10 4.74
C LEU A 82 -8.17 -8.56 4.65
N ILE A 83 -8.51 -7.90 3.55
CA ILE A 83 -9.89 -7.45 3.30
C ILE A 83 -10.83 -8.64 3.05
N ILE A 84 -10.40 -9.62 2.26
CA ILE A 84 -11.18 -10.84 2.00
C ILE A 84 -11.40 -11.63 3.29
N ASP A 85 -10.39 -11.66 4.17
CA ASP A 85 -10.46 -12.27 5.49
C ASP A 85 -11.23 -11.43 6.52
N GLU A 86 -11.82 -10.30 6.09
CA GLU A 86 -12.56 -9.35 6.92
C GLU A 86 -11.76 -8.77 8.10
N ALA A 87 -10.42 -8.82 8.04
CA ALA A 87 -9.52 -8.45 9.12
C ALA A 87 -9.65 -6.95 9.52
N TYR A 88 -10.03 -6.09 8.58
CA TYR A 88 -10.19 -4.66 8.87
C TYR A 88 -11.56 -4.29 9.44
N ASN A 89 -12.54 -5.21 9.43
CA ASN A 89 -13.88 -4.91 9.93
C ASN A 89 -13.85 -4.71 11.45
N GLY A 90 -14.33 -3.56 11.92
CA GLY A 90 -14.28 -3.16 13.32
C GLY A 90 -12.96 -2.51 13.77
N ALA A 91 -11.97 -2.40 12.89
CA ALA A 91 -10.71 -1.74 13.22
C ALA A 91 -10.93 -0.24 13.50
N LYS A 92 -10.35 0.26 14.59
CA LYS A 92 -10.38 1.68 14.91
C LYS A 92 -9.38 2.45 14.06
N LEU A 93 -9.62 3.74 13.91
CA LEU A 93 -8.74 4.68 13.23
C LEU A 93 -8.13 5.64 14.24
N ARG A 94 -6.88 6.02 13.99
CA ARG A 94 -6.17 7.09 14.69
C ARG A 94 -5.85 8.18 13.68
N SER A 95 -6.27 9.40 13.96
CA SER A 95 -5.98 10.56 13.12
C SER A 95 -4.83 11.37 13.72
N THR A 96 -3.94 11.84 12.85
CA THR A 96 -2.93 12.87 13.10
C THR A 96 -3.13 14.00 12.09
N ASP A 97 -2.29 15.03 12.14
CA ASP A 97 -2.34 16.14 11.18
C ASP A 97 -1.93 15.72 9.76
N GLN A 98 -1.15 14.64 9.62
CA GLN A 98 -0.57 14.20 8.34
C GLN A 98 -1.12 12.84 7.88
N ALA A 99 -1.83 12.10 8.71
CA ALA A 99 -2.29 10.76 8.36
C ALA A 99 -3.52 10.30 9.14
N VAL A 100 -4.27 9.38 8.53
CA VAL A 100 -5.27 8.55 9.20
C VAL A 100 -4.76 7.10 9.17
N LEU A 101 -4.45 6.55 10.34
CA LEU A 101 -3.87 5.21 10.49
C LEU A 101 -4.92 4.21 10.97
N SER A 102 -4.89 2.99 10.44
CA SER A 102 -5.60 1.86 11.05
C SER A 102 -4.92 1.47 12.37
N ASP A 103 -5.69 1.21 13.40
CA ASP A 103 -5.18 0.75 14.69
C ASP A 103 -4.87 -0.75 14.67
N ASN A 104 -3.96 -1.17 15.56
CA ASN A 104 -3.33 -2.49 15.59
C ASN A 104 -4.20 -3.55 16.27
N GLY A 105 -5.52 -3.52 16.07
CA GLY A 105 -6.49 -4.43 16.68
C GLY A 105 -6.47 -5.86 16.14
N LEU A 106 -5.52 -6.18 15.25
CA LEU A 106 -5.31 -7.48 14.65
C LEU A 106 -4.26 -8.26 15.46
N ASP A 107 -4.53 -9.54 15.72
CA ASP A 107 -3.63 -10.42 16.47
C ASP A 107 -2.23 -10.40 15.84
N LYS A 108 -1.28 -9.81 16.56
CA LYS A 108 0.06 -9.42 16.09
C LYS A 108 0.99 -10.59 15.72
N ASN A 109 0.51 -11.84 15.71
CA ASN A 109 1.34 -13.03 15.84
C ASN A 109 1.07 -14.10 14.77
N ASN A 110 1.04 -13.72 13.49
CA ASN A 110 1.07 -14.72 12.40
C ASN A 110 2.49 -15.07 11.90
N GLY A 111 3.55 -14.51 12.51
CA GLY A 111 4.94 -14.80 12.11
C GLY A 111 5.28 -14.43 10.66
N TYR A 112 4.41 -13.68 10.00
CA TYR A 112 4.47 -13.32 8.60
C TYR A 112 4.91 -11.86 8.47
N SER A 113 5.88 -11.60 7.58
CA SER A 113 6.41 -10.26 7.31
C SER A 113 6.17 -9.86 5.86
N VAL A 114 5.82 -8.60 5.65
CA VAL A 114 5.71 -7.98 4.32
C VAL A 114 6.97 -7.15 4.12
N PRO A 115 7.79 -7.37 3.08
CA PRO A 115 8.95 -6.53 2.83
C PRO A 115 8.50 -5.10 2.49
N LEU A 116 9.33 -4.10 2.82
CA LEU A 116 9.20 -2.78 2.20
C LEU A 116 9.28 -2.96 0.68
N GLU A 117 8.36 -2.36 -0.07
CA GLU A 117 8.20 -2.57 -1.50
C GLU A 117 7.99 -1.22 -2.19
N ILE A 118 8.99 -0.77 -2.93
CA ILE A 118 8.97 0.54 -3.59
C ILE A 118 9.50 0.38 -5.01
N LYS A 119 8.73 0.84 -6.00
CA LYS A 119 9.13 0.81 -7.41
C LYS A 119 9.70 2.16 -7.84
N PRO A 120 11.02 2.28 -8.11
CA PRO A 120 11.57 3.51 -8.66
C PRO A 120 10.98 3.82 -10.03
N SER A 121 10.84 5.09 -10.35
CA SER A 121 10.33 5.57 -11.63
C SER A 121 11.26 5.10 -12.77
N GLY A 122 10.65 4.56 -13.83
CA GLY A 122 11.39 4.04 -14.99
C GLY A 122 11.95 2.62 -14.82
N GLN A 123 11.82 2.01 -13.64
CA GLN A 123 12.19 0.60 -13.42
C GLN A 123 11.05 -0.35 -13.76
N PHE A 124 11.40 -1.57 -14.17
CA PHE A 124 10.41 -2.61 -14.49
C PHE A 124 9.83 -3.28 -13.24
N GLU A 125 10.69 -3.53 -12.24
CA GLU A 125 10.36 -4.27 -11.01
C GLU A 125 10.51 -3.38 -9.77
N PRO A 126 9.74 -3.63 -8.70
CA PRO A 126 9.96 -2.97 -7.41
C PRO A 126 11.27 -3.42 -6.75
N LEU A 127 11.82 -2.54 -5.92
CA LEU A 127 12.85 -2.88 -4.95
C LEU A 127 12.20 -3.38 -3.67
N TYR A 128 12.86 -4.32 -3.00
CA TYR A 128 12.40 -4.93 -1.76
C TYR A 128 13.38 -4.64 -0.64
N ARG A 129 12.86 -4.29 0.55
CA ARG A 129 13.66 -3.99 1.76
C ARG A 129 14.67 -2.86 1.54
N THR A 130 14.38 -1.95 0.62
CA THR A 130 15.26 -0.87 0.23
C THR A 130 14.43 0.38 0.03
N LYS A 131 14.80 1.45 0.74
CA LYS A 131 14.24 2.80 0.59
C LYS A 131 14.86 3.47 -0.64
N LEU A 132 14.22 4.51 -1.16
CA LEU A 132 14.77 5.30 -2.27
C LEU A 132 15.52 6.51 -1.76
N ASP A 133 16.63 6.86 -2.39
CA ASP A 133 17.29 8.13 -2.14
C ASP A 133 16.65 9.24 -3.00
N VAL A 134 15.62 9.86 -2.45
CA VAL A 134 14.91 10.97 -3.12
C VAL A 134 15.82 12.19 -3.32
N GLN A 135 16.86 12.38 -2.50
CA GLN A 135 17.80 13.50 -2.63
C GLN A 135 18.71 13.32 -3.85
N ASP A 136 19.05 12.07 -4.16
CA ASP A 136 19.78 11.67 -5.37
C ASP A 136 18.87 11.55 -6.61
N GLY A 137 17.58 11.88 -6.47
CA GLY A 137 16.61 11.94 -7.56
C GLY A 137 15.88 10.62 -7.83
N GLU A 138 15.99 9.63 -6.94
CA GLU A 138 15.23 8.39 -7.03
C GLU A 138 13.77 8.62 -6.59
N LEU A 139 12.89 8.85 -7.56
CA LEU A 139 11.47 9.08 -7.28
C LEU A 139 10.66 7.78 -7.43
N PRO A 140 9.73 7.47 -6.51
CA PRO A 140 8.87 6.30 -6.65
C PRO A 140 7.82 6.48 -7.74
N THR A 141 7.42 5.37 -8.37
CA THR A 141 6.33 5.30 -9.34
C THR A 141 4.97 5.63 -8.69
N LEU A 142 4.83 5.31 -7.41
CA LEU A 142 3.69 5.68 -6.58
C LEU A 142 4.17 6.69 -5.51
N PRO A 143 4.08 8.00 -5.77
CA PRO A 143 4.48 9.01 -4.80
C PRO A 143 3.58 9.01 -3.56
N LEU A 144 4.20 9.13 -2.40
CA LEU A 144 3.52 9.40 -1.13
C LEU A 144 2.97 10.84 -1.10
N SER A 145 3.61 11.77 -1.80
CA SER A 145 3.25 13.20 -1.89
C SER A 145 1.94 13.50 -2.63
N VAL A 146 0.93 12.65 -2.47
CA VAL A 146 -0.41 12.77 -3.04
C VAL A 146 -1.42 12.67 -1.91
N TYR A 147 -2.34 13.64 -1.83
CA TYR A 147 -3.39 13.61 -0.81
C TYR A 147 -4.28 12.38 -0.98
N GLY A 148 -4.39 11.55 0.05
CA GLY A 148 -5.10 10.27 0.00
C GLY A 148 -4.27 9.11 -0.56
N ALA A 149 -2.94 9.24 -0.65
CA ALA A 149 -2.06 8.09 -0.85
C ALA A 149 -2.27 7.07 0.27
N VAL A 150 -2.24 5.79 -0.08
CA VAL A 150 -2.39 4.69 0.87
C VAL A 150 -1.10 3.89 0.89
N ALA A 151 -0.55 3.74 2.10
CA ALA A 151 0.70 3.04 2.32
C ALA A 151 0.63 2.17 3.56
N MET A 152 1.49 1.15 3.63
CA MET A 152 1.67 0.37 4.85
C MET A 152 2.63 1.10 5.79
N ALA A 153 2.31 1.11 7.08
CA ALA A 153 3.24 1.58 8.10
C ALA A 153 4.47 0.67 8.15
N HIS A 154 5.57 1.11 8.76
CA HIS A 154 6.71 0.24 9.01
C HIS A 154 6.37 -0.84 10.05
N SER A 155 7.07 -1.97 9.95
CA SER A 155 7.07 -2.98 11.01
C SER A 155 7.68 -2.41 12.29
N GLU A 156 7.11 -2.77 13.44
CA GLU A 156 7.66 -2.40 14.76
C GLU A 156 9.06 -3.02 15.00
N VAL A 157 9.46 -4.03 14.20
CA VAL A 157 10.72 -4.77 14.38
C VAL A 157 11.87 -4.23 13.52
N ASN A 158 11.61 -3.90 12.25
CA ASN A 158 12.61 -3.42 11.31
C ASN A 158 11.93 -2.67 10.15
N GLU A 159 12.41 -1.46 9.84
CA GLU A 159 11.90 -0.60 8.77
C GLU A 159 12.09 -1.15 7.35
N GLU A 160 12.99 -2.12 7.16
CA GLU A 160 13.09 -2.93 5.92
C GLU A 160 11.81 -3.73 5.61
N TYR A 161 10.89 -3.83 6.58
CA TYR A 161 9.61 -4.48 6.44
C TYR A 161 8.47 -3.50 6.70
N SER A 162 7.38 -3.70 5.99
CA SER A 162 6.09 -3.10 6.28
C SER A 162 5.38 -3.87 7.39
N SER A 163 4.54 -3.16 8.15
CA SER A 163 3.55 -3.79 9.01
C SER A 163 2.68 -4.70 8.16
N PRO A 164 2.39 -5.94 8.60
CA PRO A 164 1.56 -6.84 7.83
C PRO A 164 0.10 -6.40 7.81
N TYR A 165 -0.35 -5.57 8.76
CA TYR A 165 -1.75 -5.17 8.89
C TYR A 165 -1.96 -3.65 8.93
N GLN A 166 -1.02 -2.87 9.45
CA GLN A 166 -1.24 -1.44 9.67
C GLN A 166 -1.02 -0.65 8.39
N PHE A 167 -2.08 -0.01 7.91
CA PHE A 167 -2.03 0.92 6.79
C PHE A 167 -2.40 2.34 7.23
N PHE A 168 -2.09 3.31 6.39
CA PHE A 168 -2.52 4.69 6.61
C PHE A 168 -2.88 5.38 5.29
N PHE A 169 -3.82 6.30 5.39
CA PHE A 169 -4.04 7.35 4.40
C PHE A 169 -3.14 8.53 4.73
N TYR A 170 -2.37 8.99 3.76
CA TYR A 170 -1.53 10.16 3.91
C TYR A 170 -2.30 11.43 3.50
N LEU A 171 -2.42 12.38 4.43
CA LEU A 171 -3.11 13.66 4.25
C LEU A 171 -2.11 14.72 3.78
N TYR A 172 -1.49 14.47 2.63
CA TYR A 172 -0.45 15.35 2.09
C TYR A 172 -0.90 16.81 1.99
N ASP A 173 -0.11 17.70 2.59
CA ASP A 173 -0.27 19.15 2.48
C ASP A 173 1.05 19.77 2.03
N LYS A 174 1.01 20.49 0.90
CA LYS A 174 2.17 21.18 0.32
C LYS A 174 2.81 22.17 1.29
N ARG A 175 2.05 22.71 2.25
CA ARG A 175 2.54 23.65 3.27
C ARG A 175 3.49 22.96 4.26
N ASN A 176 3.39 21.65 4.39
CA ASN A 176 4.20 20.82 5.27
C ASN A 176 5.25 20.00 4.49
N ALA A 177 5.39 20.27 3.18
CA ALA A 177 6.32 19.58 2.30
C ALA A 177 7.69 20.28 2.24
N GLY A 178 8.73 19.52 1.92
CA GLY A 178 10.07 20.05 1.68
C GLY A 178 10.20 20.83 0.37
N LEU A 179 11.43 21.23 0.05
CA LEU A 179 11.74 21.84 -1.25
C LEU A 179 11.36 20.88 -2.38
N GLY A 180 10.76 21.42 -3.45
CA GLY A 180 10.22 20.62 -4.55
C GLY A 180 8.80 20.10 -4.32
N GLY A 181 8.19 20.37 -3.16
CA GLY A 181 6.83 19.91 -2.86
C GLY A 181 6.77 18.40 -2.67
N LEU A 182 7.82 17.78 -2.15
CA LEU A 182 7.81 16.38 -1.76
C LEU A 182 7.62 16.25 -0.25
N SER A 183 6.93 15.20 0.15
CA SER A 183 6.91 14.73 1.53
C SER A 183 8.35 14.46 1.99
N PHE A 184 8.63 14.73 3.27
CA PHE A 184 9.90 14.31 3.88
C PHE A 184 10.04 12.78 3.96
N ASP A 185 8.92 12.07 3.87
CA ASP A 185 8.83 10.61 3.91
C ASP A 185 8.69 9.99 2.50
N GLU A 186 8.91 10.77 1.45
CA GLU A 186 8.89 10.25 0.07
C GLU A 186 9.98 9.18 -0.10
N GLY A 187 9.64 8.04 -0.71
CA GLY A 187 10.60 6.93 -0.89
C GLY A 187 10.87 6.08 0.37
N GLU A 188 10.17 6.34 1.48
CA GLU A 188 10.37 5.60 2.74
C GLU A 188 9.34 4.47 2.94
N PHE A 189 8.14 4.59 2.36
CA PHE A 189 7.01 3.69 2.61
C PHE A 189 6.55 2.90 1.37
N SER A 190 5.99 1.71 1.61
CA SER A 190 5.29 0.92 0.58
C SER A 190 3.95 1.56 0.24
N VAL A 191 3.96 2.57 -0.64
CA VAL A 191 2.75 3.13 -1.23
C VAL A 191 2.18 2.11 -2.21
N PHE A 192 0.92 1.74 -2.06
CA PHE A 192 0.29 0.70 -2.87
C PHE A 192 -1.02 1.14 -3.52
N GLY A 193 -1.44 2.39 -3.33
CA GLY A 193 -2.69 2.87 -3.92
C GLY A 193 -3.07 4.29 -3.52
N TYR A 194 -4.25 4.70 -3.96
CA TYR A 194 -4.80 6.02 -3.70
C TYR A 194 -6.30 5.95 -3.44
N ALA A 195 -6.79 6.74 -2.49
CA ALA A 195 -8.20 7.08 -2.41
C ALA A 195 -8.59 7.87 -3.67
N THR A 196 -9.61 7.40 -4.39
CA THR A 196 -10.09 7.96 -5.65
C THR A 196 -11.50 8.52 -5.57
N ALA A 197 -12.31 8.04 -4.61
CA ALA A 197 -13.61 8.63 -4.26
C ALA A 197 -13.77 8.75 -2.75
N GLY A 198 -14.51 9.76 -2.28
CA GLY A 198 -14.66 10.07 -0.85
C GLY A 198 -13.39 10.61 -0.20
N ARG A 199 -12.47 11.22 -0.96
CA ARG A 199 -11.21 11.76 -0.43
C ARG A 199 -11.43 12.90 0.57
N ASP A 200 -12.46 13.69 0.37
CA ASP A 200 -12.95 14.76 1.25
C ASP A 200 -13.36 14.27 2.65
N ILE A 201 -13.74 13.00 2.75
CA ILE A 201 -14.07 12.36 4.02
C ILE A 201 -12.81 12.18 4.88
N LEU A 202 -11.62 12.02 4.27
CA LEU A 202 -10.39 11.75 5.01
C LEU A 202 -10.06 12.81 6.05
N SER A 203 -10.30 14.10 5.75
CA SER A 203 -10.08 15.20 6.72
C SER A 203 -11.15 15.27 7.82
N GLN A 204 -12.26 14.55 7.68
CA GLN A 204 -13.33 14.51 8.68
C GLN A 204 -13.18 13.33 9.66
N ILE A 205 -12.31 12.36 9.33
CA ILE A 205 -12.03 11.21 10.20
C ILE A 205 -11.32 11.70 11.46
N LYS A 206 -11.73 11.16 12.59
CA LYS A 206 -11.14 11.43 13.91
C LYS A 206 -10.66 10.14 14.56
N THR A 207 -9.73 10.29 15.50
CA THR A 207 -9.32 9.19 16.37
C THR A 207 -10.54 8.60 17.08
N GLY A 208 -10.71 7.28 16.96
CA GLY A 208 -11.83 6.53 17.50
C GLY A 208 -12.92 6.18 16.47
N ASP A 209 -12.90 6.78 15.28
CA ASP A 209 -13.75 6.32 14.17
C ASP A 209 -13.38 4.90 13.76
N VAL A 210 -14.32 4.18 13.14
CA VAL A 210 -14.22 2.72 12.94
C VAL A 210 -14.38 2.38 11.46
N ILE A 211 -13.57 1.46 10.96
CA ILE A 211 -13.80 0.80 9.68
C ILE A 211 -14.95 -0.19 9.89
N GLN A 212 -16.18 0.23 9.57
CA GLN A 212 -17.36 -0.63 9.70
C GLN A 212 -17.26 -1.82 8.74
N SER A 213 -16.81 -1.59 7.51
CA SER A 213 -16.50 -2.67 6.57
C SER A 213 -15.44 -2.27 5.56
N ALA A 214 -14.65 -3.25 5.13
CA ALA A 214 -13.77 -3.16 3.98
C ALA A 214 -14.14 -4.26 2.97
N LYS A 215 -14.25 -3.90 1.68
CA LYS A 215 -14.61 -4.86 0.62
C LYS A 215 -13.75 -4.67 -0.61
N LEU A 216 -13.22 -5.76 -1.15
CA LEU A 216 -12.62 -5.79 -2.47
C LEU A 216 -13.76 -5.91 -3.50
N ILE A 217 -14.08 -4.82 -4.19
CA ILE A 217 -15.20 -4.75 -5.13
C ILE A 217 -14.78 -4.97 -6.59
N ASP A 218 -13.48 -4.89 -6.88
CA ASP A 218 -12.88 -5.26 -8.16
C ASP A 218 -11.45 -5.79 -7.94
N GLY A 219 -10.98 -6.70 -8.81
CA GLY A 219 -9.61 -7.20 -8.83
C GLY A 219 -9.37 -8.50 -8.06
N GLN A 220 -10.41 -9.16 -7.54
CA GLN A 220 -10.28 -10.45 -6.87
C GLN A 220 -9.78 -11.56 -7.81
N ASP A 221 -10.14 -11.50 -9.09
CA ASP A 221 -9.66 -12.39 -10.16
C ASP A 221 -8.14 -12.27 -10.43
N ARG A 222 -7.55 -11.15 -10.01
CA ARG A 222 -6.11 -10.84 -10.13
C ARG A 222 -5.35 -11.06 -8.82
N LEU A 223 -6.03 -11.50 -7.77
CA LEU A 223 -5.39 -11.85 -6.50
C LEU A 223 -4.91 -13.30 -6.56
N VAL A 224 -3.60 -13.48 -6.48
CA VAL A 224 -2.94 -14.78 -6.39
C VAL A 224 -2.63 -15.07 -4.92
N LEU A 225 -3.22 -16.14 -4.40
CA LEU A 225 -2.96 -16.63 -3.05
C LEU A 225 -1.82 -17.66 -3.07
N PRO A 226 -1.04 -17.76 -1.98
CA PRO A 226 -0.07 -18.84 -1.84
C PRO A 226 -0.77 -20.20 -1.82
N ASP A 227 -0.12 -21.22 -2.36
CA ASP A 227 -0.62 -22.60 -2.26
C ASP A 227 -0.67 -23.03 -0.79
N GLU A 228 -1.80 -23.58 -0.36
CA GLU A 228 -1.91 -24.23 0.96
C GLU A 228 -1.01 -25.47 0.96
N LYS A 229 -0.10 -25.56 1.94
CA LYS A 229 0.74 -26.73 2.16
C LYS A 229 0.04 -27.77 3.03
#